data_AF-A0A0C2RTG5-F1
#
_entry.id   AF-A0A0C2RTG5-F1
#
_cell.length_a   1.000
_cell.length_b   1.000
_cell.length_c   1.000
_cell.angle_alpha   90.00
_cell.angle_beta   90.00
_cell.angle_gamma   90.00
#
_symmetry.space_group_name_H-M   'P 1'
#
loop_
_entity.id
_entity.type
_entity.pdbx_description
1 polymer ?
#
loop_
_entity_poly.entity_id
_entity_poly.type
_entity_poly.pdbx_seq_one_letter_code
_entity_poly.pdbx_strand_id
1 'polypeptide(L)' 'MIKHVTFRASTKGEEAEIRQSFSIEELNLEPGLSQKEVEEKIHELFERWVLDTVSFSITINRNDE' A
#
# COMPACT_ATOMS: atom_id res chain seq x y z
N MET A 1 11.61 16.58 -1.27
CA MET A 1 11.36 15.57 -2.32
C MET A 1 10.87 14.31 -1.63
N ILE A 2 9.70 13.82 -2.00
CA ILE A 2 9.11 12.60 -1.42
C ILE A 2 9.92 11.41 -1.93
N LYS A 3 10.30 10.50 -1.03
CA LYS A 3 11.11 9.32 -1.39
C LYS A 3 10.37 8.01 -1.20
N HIS A 4 9.44 7.97 -0.25
CA HIS A 4 8.70 6.79 0.12
C HIS A 4 7.26 7.13 0.40
N VAL A 5 6.39 6.17 0.17
CA VAL A 5 4.96 6.19 0.50
C VAL A 5 4.66 4.93 1.30
N THR A 6 3.88 5.07 2.37
CA THR A 6 3.47 3.96 3.22
C THR A 6 1.97 3.78 3.12
N PHE A 7 1.54 2.57 2.76
CA PHE A 7 0.16 2.13 2.83
C PHE A 7 -0.07 1.41 4.15
N ARG A 8 -1.17 1.74 4.82
CA ARG A 8 -1.60 1.15 6.09
C ARG A 8 -3.02 0.66 5.95
N ALA A 9 -3.27 -0.60 6.24
CA ALA A 9 -4.61 -1.17 6.38
C ALA A 9 -4.74 -1.77 7.77
N SER A 10 -5.82 -1.47 8.48
CA SER A 10 -6.09 -2.00 9.81
C SER A 10 -7.52 -2.52 9.91
N THR A 11 -7.72 -3.54 10.75
CA THR A 11 -9.06 -4.01 11.10
C THR A 11 -9.70 -3.05 12.11
N LYS A 12 -11.05 -3.04 12.17
CA LYS A 12 -11.79 -2.31 13.20
C LYS A 12 -11.43 -2.91 14.57
N GLY A 13 -10.52 -2.25 15.28
CA GLY A 13 -9.93 -2.72 16.54
C GLY A 13 -8.44 -2.44 16.68
N GLU A 14 -7.74 -2.09 15.59
CA GLU A 14 -6.28 -1.81 15.54
C GLU A 14 -5.36 -2.95 16.01
N GLU A 15 -5.90 -4.12 16.34
CA GLU A 15 -5.14 -5.28 16.82
C GLU A 15 -4.28 -5.94 15.74
N ALA A 16 -4.63 -5.74 14.46
CA ALA A 16 -3.86 -6.22 13.32
C ALA A 16 -3.74 -5.14 12.23
N GLU A 17 -2.50 -4.80 11.89
CA GLU A 17 -2.14 -3.82 10.87
C GLU A 17 -1.28 -4.46 9.79
N ILE A 18 -1.61 -4.18 8.53
CA ILE A 18 -0.73 -4.38 7.39
C ILE A 18 -0.11 -3.03 7.06
N ARG A 19 1.22 -2.97 7.13
CA ARG A 19 1.99 -1.80 6.74
C ARG A 19 2.96 -2.18 5.63
N GLN A 20 2.88 -1.45 4.52
CA GLN A 20 3.79 -1.65 3.40
C GLN A 20 4.32 -0.29 2.93
N SER A 21 5.64 -0.19 2.82
CA SER A 21 6.32 1.01 2.35
C SER A 21 6.92 0.73 0.99
N PHE A 22 6.74 1.67 0.06
CA PHE A 22 7.30 1.62 -1.28
C PHE A 22 8.09 2.90 -1.53
N SER A 23 9.20 2.78 -2.25
CA SER A 23 9.86 3.92 -2.87
C SER A 23 9.05 4.46 -4.06
N ILE A 24 9.28 5.72 -4.43
CA ILE A 24 8.66 6.33 -5.62
C ILE A 24 9.01 5.54 -6.90
N GLU A 25 10.23 5.00 -6.96
CA GLU A 25 10.70 4.17 -8.08
C GLU A 25 9.95 2.83 -8.16
N GLU A 26 9.71 2.15 -7.02
CA GLU A 26 8.91 0.93 -6.96
C GLU A 26 7.45 1.14 -7.39
N LEU A 27 6.92 2.35 -7.19
CA LEU A 27 5.59 2.76 -7.65
C LEU A 27 5.58 3.23 -9.10
N ASN A 28 6.73 3.14 -9.79
CA ASN A 28 6.91 3.54 -11.18
C ASN A 28 6.49 5.00 -11.44
N LEU A 29 6.73 5.87 -10.45
CA LEU A 29 6.44 7.30 -10.51
C LEU A 29 7.69 8.05 -10.96
N GLU A 30 7.50 9.08 -11.79
CA GLU A 30 8.61 9.87 -12.30
C GLU A 30 9.30 10.67 -11.18
N PRO A 31 10.64 10.76 -11.20
CA PRO A 31 11.37 11.60 -10.26
C PRO A 31 11.11 13.08 -10.56
N GLY A 32 11.09 13.91 -9.52
CA GLY A 32 10.93 15.36 -9.66
C GLY A 32 9.49 15.88 -9.65
N LEU A 33 8.49 15.01 -9.49
CA LEU A 33 7.10 15.40 -9.27
C LEU A 33 6.96 16.31 -8.05
N SER A 34 6.05 17.29 -8.15
CA SER A 34 5.64 18.09 -7.00
C SER A 34 4.89 17.22 -5.98
N GLN A 35 4.81 17.70 -4.74
CA GLN A 35 4.06 16.99 -3.69
C GLN A 35 2.62 16.69 -4.11
N LYS A 36 1.94 17.66 -4.74
CA LYS A 36 0.56 17.50 -5.17
C LYS A 36 0.40 16.42 -6.23
N GLU A 37 1.29 16.39 -7.22
CA GLU A 37 1.26 15.38 -8.29
C GLU A 37 1.54 13.97 -7.76
N VAL A 38 2.43 13.85 -6.76
CA VAL A 38 2.65 12.57 -6.06
C VAL A 38 1.38 12.15 -5.34
N GLU A 39 0.74 13.04 -4.57
CA GLU A 39 -0.50 12.73 -3.86
C GLU A 39 -1.62 12.26 -4.81
N GLU A 40 -1.82 12.95 -5.94
CA GLU A 40 -2.81 12.57 -6.96
C GLU A 40 -2.52 11.18 -7.55
N LYS A 41 -1.27 10.92 -7.97
CA LYS A 41 -0.90 9.61 -8.54
C LYS A 41 -0.97 8.46 -7.52
N ILE A 42 -0.62 8.72 -6.27
CA ILE A 42 -0.75 7.72 -5.19
C ILE A 42 -2.22 7.40 -4.93
N HIS A 43 -3.10 8.39 -4.98
CA HIS A 43 -4.54 8.17 -4.83
C HIS A 43 -5.08 7.29 -5.97
N GLU A 44 -4.73 7.57 -7.22
CA GLU A 44 -5.10 6.73 -8.37
C GLU A 44 -4.57 5.30 -8.25
N LEU A 45 -3.32 5.12 -7.81
CA LEU A 45 -2.73 3.81 -7.56
C LEU A 45 -3.47 3.06 -6.46
N PHE A 46 -3.82 3.74 -5.37
CA PHE A 46 -4.57 3.17 -4.27
C PHE A 46 -5.95 2.70 -4.71
N GLU A 47 -6.72 3.56 -5.39
CA GLU A 47 -8.05 3.22 -5.90
C GLU A 47 -7.98 2.01 -6.84
N ARG A 48 -7.01 1.98 -7.76
CA ARG A 48 -6.81 0.84 -8.64
C ARG A 48 -6.47 -0.44 -7.88
N TRP A 49 -5.53 -0.40 -6.93
CA TRP A 49 -5.15 -1.60 -6.18
C TRP A 49 -6.30 -2.14 -5.32
N VAL A 50 -7.04 -1.25 -4.65
CA VAL A 50 -8.17 -1.61 -3.80
C VAL A 50 -9.34 -2.15 -4.63
N LEU A 51 -9.65 -1.53 -5.76
CA LEU A 51 -10.81 -1.90 -6.59
C LEU A 51 -10.53 -3.08 -7.52
N ASP A 52 -9.29 -3.23 -8.01
CA ASP A 52 -8.96 -4.17 -9.10
C ASP A 52 -8.20 -5.42 -8.63
N THR A 53 -7.47 -5.37 -7.50
CA THR A 53 -6.38 -6.35 -7.26
C THR A 53 -6.36 -7.02 -5.89
N VAL A 54 -7.28 -6.73 -4.96
CA VAL A 54 -7.18 -7.34 -3.62
C VAL A 54 -7.72 -8.78 -3.60
N SER A 55 -6.90 -9.71 -4.09
CA SER A 55 -7.06 -11.15 -3.87
C SER A 55 -6.39 -11.52 -2.55
N PHE A 56 -7.19 -11.68 -1.48
CA PHE A 56 -6.70 -12.19 -0.21
C PHE A 56 -6.56 -13.72 -0.26
N SER A 57 -5.36 -14.25 -0.03
CA SER A 57 -5.16 -15.66 0.29
C SER A 57 -4.95 -15.80 1.79
N ILE A 58 -5.78 -16.61 2.43
CA ILE A 58 -5.70 -16.86 3.88
C ILE A 58 -5.04 -18.21 4.11
N THR A 59 -3.84 -18.21 4.70
CA THR A 59 -3.16 -19.44 5.12
C THR A 59 -3.19 -19.52 6.64
N ILE A 60 -3.79 -20.58 7.18
CA ILE A 60 -3.80 -20.86 8.62
C ILE A 60 -2.77 -21.95 8.89
N ASN A 61 -1.62 -21.59 9.46
CA ASN A 61 -0.66 -22.58 9.96
C ASN A 61 -1.15 -23.10 11.31
N ARG A 62 -1.62 -24.36 11.33
CA ARG A 62 -1.87 -25.07 12.59
C ARG A 62 -0.59 -25.81 12.96
N ASN A 63 0.04 -25.42 14.06
CA ASN A 63 0.92 -26.33 14.78
C ASN A 63 -0.01 -27.32 15.50
N ASP A 64 -0.30 -28.45 14.87
CA ASP A 64 -0.81 -29.62 15.59
C ASP A 64 0.37 -30.21 16.39
N GLU A 65 0.42 -29.89 17.68
CA GLU A 65 1.07 -30.73 18.72
C GLU A 65 0.00 -31.60 19.40
#